data_AF-D6E9E7-F1
#
_entry.id   AF-D6E9E7-F1
#
_cell.length_a   1.000
_cell.length_b   1.000
_cell.length_c   1.000
_cell.angle_alpha   90.00
_cell.angle_beta   90.00
_cell.angle_gamma   90.00
#
_symmetry.space_group_name_H-M   'P 1'
#
loop_
_entity.id
_entity.type
_entity.pdbx_description
1 polymer ?
#
loop_
_entity_poly.entity_id
_entity_poly.type
_entity_poly.pdbx_seq_one_letter_code
_entity_poly.pdbx_strand_id
1 'polypeptide(L)'
;MQYEELKAQVEAVPAAQAKDYRELLALASIAGGVWPRLKGHLEAAEDCRGFFQAIYDDDACRFENAWAYWAKMNKEPWADRFEAEKAVRGVRLENKGIFIEGNGNELLVPLQGRGHAANVYLFAENSFNEHAAEFYGAINGSFTCVGMELVGAFDIYRAHRALIFERWDVDKLRRRANGKGQVRTGCDCSATW
;
A
#
# COMPACT_ATOMS: atom_id res chain seq x y z
N MET A 1 14.53 16.18 18.52
CA MET A 1 13.33 16.75 19.19
C MET A 1 12.84 15.85 20.34
N GLN A 2 12.03 16.36 21.29
CA GLN A 2 11.34 15.53 22.31
C GLN A 2 9.86 15.24 21.95
N TYR A 3 9.23 14.26 22.59
CA TYR A 3 7.85 13.86 22.25
C TYR A 3 6.81 14.97 22.47
N GLU A 4 6.86 15.69 23.59
CA GLU A 4 5.92 16.80 23.85
C GLU A 4 6.07 17.92 22.82
N GLU A 5 7.29 18.15 22.34
CA GLU A 5 7.56 19.11 21.27
C GLU A 5 6.97 18.63 19.94
N LEU A 6 7.13 17.35 19.58
CA LEU A 6 6.49 16.76 18.40
C LEU A 6 4.97 16.95 18.45
N LYS A 7 4.35 16.67 19.60
CA LYS A 7 2.91 16.81 19.79
C LYS A 7 2.45 18.26 19.59
N ALA A 8 3.15 19.22 20.20
CA ALA A 8 2.85 20.64 20.05
C ALA A 8 2.98 21.10 18.59
N GLN A 9 4.01 20.64 17.87
CA GLN A 9 4.20 20.96 16.46
C GLN A 9 3.09 20.36 15.58
N VAL A 10 2.68 19.12 15.83
CA VAL A 10 1.54 18.46 15.14
C VAL A 10 0.23 19.21 15.37
N GLU A 11 -0.01 19.69 16.60
CA GLU A 11 -1.19 20.50 16.92
C GLU A 11 -1.19 21.87 16.22
N ALA A 12 -0.02 22.42 15.92
CA ALA A 12 0.16 23.69 15.22
C ALA A 12 0.12 23.57 13.68
N VAL A 13 0.06 22.37 13.11
CA VAL A 13 -0.03 22.15 11.66
C VAL A 13 -1.29 22.82 11.10
N PRO A 14 -1.22 23.48 9.91
CA PRO A 14 -2.38 24.10 9.28
C PRO A 14 -3.59 23.16 9.15
N ALA A 15 -4.80 23.72 9.33
CA ALA A 15 -6.04 22.95 9.36
C ALA A 15 -6.24 22.00 8.15
N ALA A 16 -5.71 22.37 6.98
CA ALA A 16 -5.76 21.54 5.78
C ALA A 16 -5.01 20.20 5.91
N GLN A 17 -3.97 20.12 6.75
CA GLN A 17 -3.14 18.92 6.97
C GLN A 17 -3.24 18.38 8.40
N ALA A 18 -3.92 19.09 9.30
CA ALA A 18 -3.99 18.75 10.72
C ALA A 18 -4.55 17.33 10.97
N LYS A 19 -5.51 16.87 10.16
CA LYS A 19 -6.05 15.51 10.27
C LYS A 19 -4.95 14.47 10.01
N ASP A 20 -4.18 14.65 8.95
CA ASP A 20 -3.20 13.67 8.51
C ASP A 20 -2.01 13.61 9.47
N TYR A 21 -1.54 14.75 9.98
CA TYR A 21 -0.46 14.78 10.98
C TYR A 21 -0.88 14.23 12.34
N ARG A 22 -2.15 14.40 12.74
CA ARG A 22 -2.69 13.74 13.95
C ARG A 22 -2.73 12.22 13.79
N GLU A 23 -3.11 11.73 12.61
CA GLU A 23 -3.10 10.30 12.33
C GLU A 23 -1.68 9.75 12.33
N LEU A 24 -0.73 10.44 11.67
CA LEU A 24 0.70 10.08 11.72
C LEU A 24 1.22 10.00 13.16
N LEU A 25 0.89 10.99 13.99
CA LEU A 25 1.26 10.98 15.41
C LEU A 25 0.65 9.77 16.12
N ALA A 26 -0.64 9.49 15.92
CA ALA A 26 -1.30 8.33 16.54
C ALA A 26 -0.63 7.00 16.14
N LEU A 27 -0.25 6.84 14.87
CA LEU A 27 0.41 5.64 14.36
C LEU A 27 1.85 5.49 14.88
N ALA A 28 2.56 6.60 15.08
CA ALA A 28 3.95 6.60 15.58
C ALA A 28 4.06 6.53 17.12
N SER A 29 2.94 6.65 17.85
CA SER A 29 2.94 6.78 19.31
C SER A 29 2.56 5.50 20.05
N ILE A 30 3.13 5.34 21.25
CA ILE A 30 2.77 4.32 22.24
C ILE A 30 2.96 4.86 23.66
N ALA A 31 1.99 4.63 24.53
CA ALA A 31 2.06 4.92 25.99
C ALA A 31 2.58 6.33 26.36
N GLY A 32 2.23 7.36 25.57
CA GLY A 32 2.66 8.74 25.82
C GLY A 32 4.08 9.07 25.32
N GLY A 33 4.64 8.26 24.43
CA GLY A 33 5.86 8.56 23.67
C GLY A 33 5.77 7.99 22.25
N VAL A 34 6.89 7.91 21.54
CA VAL A 34 6.98 7.19 20.26
C VAL A 34 7.41 5.73 20.47
N TRP A 35 7.14 4.86 19.50
CA TRP A 35 7.66 3.50 19.52
C TRP A 35 9.19 3.48 19.73
N PRO A 36 9.76 2.54 20.51
CA PRO A 36 11.19 2.52 20.81
C PRO A 36 12.10 2.56 19.57
N ARG A 37 11.72 1.86 18.50
CA ARG A 37 12.43 1.86 17.21
C ARG A 37 12.46 3.23 16.50
N LEU A 38 11.48 4.09 16.78
CA LEU A 38 11.36 5.43 16.17
C LEU A 38 12.04 6.51 17.02
N LYS A 39 12.54 6.16 18.21
CA LYS A 39 13.14 7.12 19.14
C LYS A 39 14.36 7.82 18.54
N GLY A 40 15.22 7.07 17.83
CA GLY A 40 16.39 7.66 17.14
C GLY A 40 15.98 8.69 16.08
N HIS A 41 14.93 8.39 15.31
CA HIS A 41 14.36 9.31 14.32
C HIS A 41 13.81 10.58 14.98
N LEU A 42 13.14 10.45 16.13
CA LEU A 42 12.61 11.59 16.88
C LEU A 42 13.73 12.49 17.45
N GLU A 43 14.75 11.87 18.03
CA GLU A 43 15.87 12.59 18.63
C GLU A 43 16.64 13.40 17.58
N ALA A 44 16.84 12.83 16.39
CA ALA A 44 17.53 13.47 15.27
C ALA A 44 16.69 14.51 14.52
N ALA A 45 15.36 14.45 14.60
CA ALA A 45 14.48 15.36 13.87
C ALA A 45 14.48 16.78 14.45
N GLU A 46 14.50 17.77 13.56
CA GLU A 46 14.36 19.20 13.87
C GLU A 46 12.89 19.62 14.02
N ASP A 47 12.00 19.01 13.23
CA ASP A 47 10.56 19.30 13.26
C ASP A 47 9.71 18.04 13.00
N CYS A 48 8.38 18.18 13.17
CA CYS A 48 7.43 17.08 13.00
C CYS A 48 7.42 16.50 11.58
N ARG A 49 7.67 17.32 10.56
CA ARG A 49 7.72 16.87 9.17
C ARG A 49 8.97 16.03 8.93
N GLY A 50 10.13 16.52 9.38
CA GLY A 50 11.42 15.83 9.33
C GLY A 50 11.38 14.51 10.09
N PHE A 51 10.67 14.45 11.23
CA PHE A 51 10.46 13.19 11.95
C PHE A 51 9.73 12.14 11.10
N PHE A 52 8.54 12.45 10.57
CA PHE A 52 7.78 11.49 9.77
C PHE A 52 8.45 11.17 8.43
N GLN A 53 9.14 12.14 7.84
CA GLN A 53 9.97 11.91 6.65
C GLN A 53 11.13 10.95 6.94
N ALA A 54 11.83 11.12 8.06
CA ALA A 54 12.91 10.20 8.46
C ALA A 54 12.41 8.77 8.66
N ILE A 55 11.22 8.60 9.24
CA ILE A 55 10.57 7.28 9.31
C ILE A 55 10.33 6.73 7.91
N TYR A 56 9.80 7.55 6.99
CA TYR A 56 9.57 7.14 5.62
C TYR A 56 10.87 6.76 4.91
N ASP A 57 11.94 7.54 5.05
CA ASP A 57 13.21 7.31 4.34
C ASP A 57 13.95 6.06 4.84
N ASP A 58 13.65 5.58 6.05
CA ASP A 58 14.22 4.35 6.61
C ASP A 58 13.51 3.08 6.07
N ASP A 59 14.19 2.31 5.22
CA ASP A 59 13.68 1.03 4.70
C ASP A 59 13.45 -0.03 5.79
N ALA A 60 14.11 0.06 6.95
CA ALA A 60 13.80 -0.83 8.07
C ALA A 60 12.40 -0.54 8.65
N CYS A 61 11.87 0.67 8.44
CA CYS A 61 10.54 1.08 8.84
C CYS A 61 9.46 0.83 7.76
N ARG A 62 9.77 0.20 6.63
CA ARG A 62 8.81 0.06 5.51
C ARG A 62 7.52 -0.70 5.85
N PHE A 63 7.53 -1.53 6.89
CA PHE A 63 6.34 -2.24 7.39
C PHE A 63 5.59 -1.49 8.51
N GLU A 64 6.02 -0.27 8.87
CA GLU A 64 5.34 0.54 9.88
C GLU A 64 4.09 1.22 9.31
N ASN A 65 3.06 1.35 10.16
CA ASN A 65 1.84 2.05 9.75
C ASN A 65 2.09 3.54 9.49
N ALA A 66 2.96 4.18 10.28
CA ALA A 66 3.36 5.58 10.08
C ALA A 66 4.07 5.78 8.73
N TRP A 67 4.94 4.83 8.34
CA TRP A 67 5.60 4.79 7.04
C TRP A 67 4.58 4.69 5.91
N ALA A 68 3.64 3.74 6.01
CA ALA A 68 2.59 3.53 5.02
C ALA A 68 1.68 4.74 4.86
N TYR A 69 1.29 5.33 5.98
CA TYR A 69 0.41 6.50 5.98
C TYR A 69 1.10 7.71 5.35
N TRP A 70 2.38 7.95 5.66
CA TRP A 70 3.17 8.99 4.99
C TRP A 70 3.22 8.76 3.48
N ALA A 71 3.53 7.54 3.05
CA ALA A 71 3.62 7.18 1.64
C ALA A 71 2.30 7.46 0.90
N LYS A 72 1.16 7.13 1.52
CA LYS A 72 -0.18 7.37 0.99
C LYS A 72 -0.54 8.86 0.95
N MET A 73 -0.31 9.58 2.04
CA MET A 73 -0.59 11.01 2.19
C MET A 73 0.16 11.83 1.14
N ASN A 74 1.47 11.58 0.99
CA ASN A 74 2.34 12.33 0.07
C ASN A 74 2.37 11.76 -1.35
N LYS A 75 1.67 10.66 -1.62
CA LYS A 75 1.63 9.99 -2.94
C LYS A 75 3.02 9.54 -3.40
N GLU A 76 3.80 9.01 -2.47
CA GLU A 76 5.18 8.60 -2.74
C GLU A 76 5.24 7.35 -3.64
N PRO A 77 6.22 7.26 -4.56
CA PRO A 77 6.42 6.07 -5.39
C PRO A 77 7.17 4.97 -4.60
N TRP A 78 6.47 4.32 -3.69
CA TRP A 78 7.10 3.47 -2.67
C TRP A 78 7.27 2.00 -3.06
N ALA A 79 6.54 1.50 -4.06
CA ALA A 79 6.48 0.06 -4.38
C ALA A 79 7.85 -0.56 -4.71
N ASP A 80 8.78 0.23 -5.25
CA ASP A 80 10.14 -0.21 -5.59
C ASP A 80 11.05 -0.43 -4.39
N ARG A 81 10.60 -0.08 -3.19
CA ARG A 81 11.32 -0.28 -1.91
C ARG A 81 11.06 -1.66 -1.30
N PHE A 82 10.25 -2.48 -1.98
CA PHE A 82 9.95 -3.87 -1.65
C PHE A 82 10.42 -4.79 -2.77
N GLU A 83 10.62 -6.07 -2.43
CA GLU A 83 11.05 -7.10 -3.38
C GLU A 83 9.83 -7.71 -4.08
N ALA A 84 9.52 -7.22 -5.27
CA ALA A 84 8.46 -7.77 -6.11
C ALA A 84 8.93 -9.03 -6.85
N GLU A 85 8.05 -10.03 -7.01
CA GLU A 85 8.31 -11.21 -7.85
C GLU A 85 8.44 -10.81 -9.32
N LYS A 86 7.60 -9.86 -9.75
CA LYS A 86 7.64 -9.27 -11.09
C LYS A 86 7.23 -7.81 -11.03
N ALA A 87 7.81 -6.99 -11.90
CA ALA A 87 7.41 -5.60 -12.09
C ALA A 87 7.46 -5.22 -13.57
N VAL A 88 6.41 -4.54 -14.04
CA VAL A 88 6.36 -3.90 -15.36
C VAL A 88 6.24 -2.40 -15.13
N ARG A 89 7.19 -1.62 -15.64
CA ARG A 89 7.28 -0.17 -15.39
C ARG A 89 6.80 0.63 -16.59
N GLY A 90 6.27 1.83 -16.32
CA GLY A 90 5.94 2.79 -17.37
C GLY A 90 4.80 2.36 -18.30
N VAL A 91 3.88 1.53 -17.81
CA VAL A 91 2.68 1.12 -18.54
C VAL A 91 1.83 2.35 -18.83
N ARG A 92 1.55 2.59 -20.11
CA ARG A 92 0.69 3.70 -20.55
C ARG A 92 -0.76 3.43 -20.15
N LEU A 93 -1.43 4.45 -19.59
CA LEU A 93 -2.83 4.38 -19.19
C LEU A 93 -3.72 4.83 -20.34
N GLU A 94 -4.46 3.91 -20.94
CA GLU A 94 -5.36 4.21 -22.05
C GLU A 94 -6.67 4.86 -21.59
N ASN A 95 -7.11 4.59 -20.35
CA ASN A 95 -8.33 5.17 -19.73
C ASN A 95 -8.15 5.50 -18.25
N LYS A 96 -7.00 6.07 -17.86
CA LYS A 96 -6.59 6.30 -16.44
C LYS A 96 -6.59 5.01 -15.59
N GLY A 97 -6.48 3.86 -16.23
CA GLY A 97 -6.47 2.55 -15.59
C GLY A 97 -5.71 1.54 -16.44
N ILE A 98 -5.66 0.32 -15.94
CA ILE A 98 -4.97 -0.81 -16.55
C ILE A 98 -5.98 -1.94 -16.76
N PHE A 99 -5.93 -2.55 -17.93
CA PHE A 99 -6.79 -3.68 -18.27
C PHE A 99 -6.21 -5.00 -17.78
N ILE A 100 -7.11 -5.85 -17.28
CA ILE A 100 -6.90 -7.25 -17.00
C ILE A 100 -7.72 -8.04 -18.02
N GLU A 101 -7.11 -9.01 -18.68
CA GLU A 101 -7.69 -9.76 -19.79
C GLU A 101 -7.70 -11.25 -19.45
N GLY A 102 -8.84 -11.92 -19.57
CA GLY A 102 -9.00 -13.33 -19.19
C GLY A 102 -10.31 -13.91 -19.70
N ASN A 103 -10.26 -15.14 -20.25
CA ASN A 103 -11.41 -15.88 -20.79
C ASN A 103 -12.35 -15.06 -21.71
N GLY A 104 -11.76 -14.19 -22.54
CA GLY A 104 -12.50 -13.33 -23.48
C GLY A 104 -13.18 -12.11 -22.83
N ASN A 105 -12.94 -11.86 -21.55
CA ASN A 105 -13.41 -10.69 -20.82
C ASN A 105 -12.26 -9.71 -20.55
N GLU A 106 -12.61 -8.43 -20.43
CA GLU A 106 -11.71 -7.36 -20.03
C GLU A 106 -12.25 -6.65 -18.79
N LEU A 107 -11.38 -6.41 -17.82
CA LEU A 107 -11.67 -5.63 -16.62
C LEU A 107 -10.72 -4.43 -16.54
N LEU A 108 -11.27 -3.23 -16.54
CA LEU A 108 -10.51 -2.01 -16.31
C LEU A 108 -10.35 -1.76 -14.81
N VAL A 109 -9.12 -1.77 -14.30
CA VAL A 109 -8.80 -1.32 -12.95
C VAL A 109 -8.42 0.17 -12.99
N PRO A 110 -9.27 1.09 -12.48
CA PRO A 110 -8.98 2.51 -12.52
C PRO A 110 -7.91 2.86 -11.48
N LEU A 111 -6.89 3.62 -11.88
CA LEU A 111 -5.82 4.09 -11.00
C LEU A 111 -6.09 5.50 -10.51
N GLN A 112 -5.59 5.80 -9.30
CA GLN A 112 -5.69 7.14 -8.74
C GLN A 112 -4.65 8.09 -9.36
N GLY A 113 -5.11 9.29 -9.77
CA GLY A 113 -4.25 10.39 -10.19
C GLY A 113 -4.47 10.84 -11.63
N ARG A 114 -3.69 11.86 -12.06
CA ARG A 114 -3.72 12.43 -13.41
C ARG A 114 -2.57 11.93 -14.29
N GLY A 115 -1.79 10.95 -13.81
CA GLY A 115 -0.65 10.41 -14.56
C GLY A 115 -1.10 9.66 -15.82
N HIS A 116 -0.25 9.65 -16.84
CA HIS A 116 -0.47 8.88 -18.07
C HIS A 116 0.26 7.52 -18.06
N ALA A 117 1.01 7.23 -16.99
CA ALA A 117 1.72 5.98 -16.84
C ALA A 117 1.75 5.51 -15.38
N ALA A 118 1.72 4.20 -15.22
CA ALA A 118 1.82 3.51 -13.93
C ALA A 118 2.74 2.29 -14.02
N ASN A 119 3.07 1.75 -12.87
CA ASN A 119 3.81 0.51 -12.73
C ASN A 119 2.85 -0.61 -12.29
N VAL A 120 3.11 -1.84 -12.72
CA VAL A 120 2.38 -3.03 -12.32
C VAL A 120 3.33 -3.94 -11.56
N TYR A 121 2.92 -4.39 -10.38
CA TYR A 121 3.73 -5.23 -9.52
C TYR A 121 3.00 -6.53 -9.19
N LEU A 122 3.77 -7.61 -9.10
CA LEU A 122 3.37 -8.86 -8.48
C LEU A 122 4.19 -9.06 -7.22
N PHE A 123 3.51 -9.20 -6.09
CA PHE A 123 4.09 -9.43 -4.77
C PHE A 123 3.61 -10.78 -4.24
N ALA A 124 4.49 -11.45 -3.48
CA ALA A 124 4.10 -12.58 -2.66
C ALA A 124 3.28 -12.10 -1.44
N GLU A 125 2.55 -13.02 -0.82
CA GLU A 125 1.75 -12.70 0.37
C GLU A 125 2.62 -12.08 1.48
N ASN A 126 2.16 -10.96 2.05
CA ASN A 126 2.84 -10.21 3.12
C ASN A 126 4.22 -9.64 2.74
N SER A 127 4.56 -9.55 1.45
CA SER A 127 5.87 -9.04 1.01
C SER A 127 5.94 -7.52 0.85
N PHE A 128 4.82 -6.81 1.05
CA PHE A 128 4.77 -5.36 1.11
C PHE A 128 3.82 -4.85 2.19
N ASN A 129 3.86 -3.55 2.46
CA ASN A 129 2.96 -2.91 3.42
C ASN A 129 1.63 -2.52 2.76
N GLU A 130 0.61 -3.36 2.92
CA GLU A 130 -0.73 -3.15 2.33
C GLU A 130 -1.41 -1.85 2.78
N HIS A 131 -1.07 -1.31 3.96
CA HIS A 131 -1.63 -0.06 4.46
C HIS A 131 -1.19 1.16 3.62
N ALA A 132 -0.09 1.03 2.86
CA ALA A 132 0.38 2.06 1.94
C ALA A 132 -0.43 2.11 0.63
N ALA A 133 -1.33 1.14 0.42
CA ALA A 133 -2.18 1.02 -0.75
C ALA A 133 -3.68 1.07 -0.40
N GLU A 134 -4.51 1.05 -1.43
CA GLU A 134 -5.96 0.91 -1.34
C GLU A 134 -6.36 -0.44 -1.92
N PHE A 135 -7.06 -1.27 -1.14
CA PHE A 135 -7.63 -2.51 -1.64
C PHE A 135 -8.74 -2.22 -2.66
N TYR A 136 -8.65 -2.81 -3.85
CA TYR A 136 -9.62 -2.66 -4.93
C TYR A 136 -10.57 -3.85 -5.03
N GLY A 137 -10.05 -5.07 -4.87
CA GLY A 137 -10.83 -6.30 -4.97
C GLY A 137 -9.92 -7.52 -5.03
N ALA A 138 -10.52 -8.70 -5.22
CA ALA A 138 -9.80 -9.96 -5.37
C ALA A 138 -10.21 -10.63 -6.69
N ILE A 139 -9.28 -11.36 -7.30
CA ILE A 139 -9.49 -12.09 -8.55
C ILE A 139 -8.83 -13.48 -8.47
N ASN A 140 -9.53 -14.49 -8.97
CA ASN A 140 -9.06 -15.87 -9.00
C ASN A 140 -9.17 -16.43 -10.41
N GLY A 141 -8.14 -17.13 -10.88
CA GLY A 141 -8.15 -17.78 -12.20
C GLY A 141 -6.86 -17.55 -12.97
N SER A 142 -6.98 -17.54 -14.30
CA SER A 142 -5.87 -17.28 -15.21
C SER A 142 -6.18 -16.06 -16.06
N PHE A 143 -5.33 -15.05 -16.00
CA PHE A 143 -5.51 -13.79 -16.71
C PHE A 143 -4.16 -13.16 -17.05
N THR A 144 -4.18 -12.17 -17.93
CA THR A 144 -3.01 -11.38 -18.30
C THR A 144 -3.23 -9.93 -17.91
N CYS A 145 -2.18 -9.28 -17.42
CA CYS A 145 -2.16 -7.84 -17.20
C CYS A 145 -0.86 -7.30 -17.79
N VAL A 146 -0.94 -6.43 -18.80
CA VAL A 146 0.24 -5.78 -19.42
C VAL A 146 1.35 -6.75 -19.88
N GLY A 147 0.94 -7.91 -20.42
CA GLY A 147 1.85 -8.99 -20.83
C GLY A 147 2.35 -9.88 -19.69
N MET A 148 1.95 -9.62 -18.44
CA MET A 148 2.21 -10.49 -17.29
C MET A 148 1.12 -11.56 -17.20
N GLU A 149 1.49 -12.82 -17.44
CA GLU A 149 0.64 -13.97 -17.18
C GLU A 149 0.53 -14.24 -15.66
N LEU A 150 -0.71 -14.28 -15.17
CA LEU A 150 -1.06 -14.43 -13.76
C LEU A 150 -2.02 -15.61 -13.61
N VAL A 151 -1.61 -16.60 -12.81
CA VAL A 151 -2.38 -17.81 -12.52
C VAL A 151 -2.44 -18.00 -11.01
N GLY A 152 -3.64 -18.07 -10.44
CA GLY A 152 -3.86 -18.25 -9.01
C GLY A 152 -4.91 -17.32 -8.43
N ALA A 153 -4.79 -17.04 -7.13
CA ALA A 153 -5.64 -16.10 -6.39
C ALA A 153 -4.83 -14.86 -6.02
N PHE A 154 -5.42 -13.68 -6.25
CA PHE A 154 -4.74 -12.41 -6.06
C PHE A 154 -5.66 -11.37 -5.42
N ASP A 155 -5.11 -10.64 -4.47
CA ASP A 155 -5.67 -9.36 -4.05
C ASP A 155 -5.10 -8.24 -4.93
N ILE A 156 -5.97 -7.33 -5.33
CA ILE A 156 -5.63 -6.20 -6.18
C ILE A 156 -5.60 -4.95 -5.31
N TYR A 157 -4.46 -4.28 -5.29
CA TYR A 157 -4.27 -3.01 -4.61
C TYR A 157 -3.90 -1.90 -5.58
N ARG A 158 -4.29 -0.68 -5.24
CA ARG A 158 -3.99 0.55 -5.97
C ARG A 158 -3.19 1.47 -5.09
N ALA A 159 -2.08 1.99 -5.60
CA ALA A 159 -1.36 3.08 -4.97
C ALA A 159 -1.09 4.18 -6.00
N HIS A 160 -0.42 5.26 -5.60
CA HIS A 160 -0.10 6.33 -6.53
C HIS A 160 0.73 5.79 -7.71
N ARG A 161 0.12 5.79 -8.91
CA ARG A 161 0.73 5.27 -10.15
C ARG A 161 1.23 3.82 -10.04
N ALA A 162 0.58 2.99 -9.21
CA ALA A 162 0.89 1.58 -9.10
C ALA A 162 -0.37 0.72 -9.03
N LEU A 163 -0.39 -0.36 -9.82
CA LEU A 163 -1.29 -1.49 -9.66
C LEU A 163 -0.50 -2.64 -9.06
N ILE A 164 -1.01 -3.24 -8.00
CA ILE A 164 -0.32 -4.30 -7.26
C ILE A 164 -1.22 -5.53 -7.22
N PHE A 165 -0.67 -6.67 -7.59
CA PHE A 165 -1.24 -7.97 -7.35
C PHE A 165 -0.48 -8.63 -6.19
N GLU A 166 -1.18 -8.97 -5.11
CA GLU A 166 -0.64 -9.80 -4.04
C GLU A 166 -1.14 -11.22 -4.21
N ARG A 167 -0.24 -12.15 -4.53
CA ARG A 167 -0.57 -13.57 -4.62
C ARG A 167 -0.79 -14.14 -3.23
N TRP A 168 -1.84 -14.91 -3.05
CA TRP A 168 -2.08 -15.65 -1.81
C TRP A 168 -2.57 -17.07 -2.08
N ASP A 169 -2.31 -17.97 -1.14
CA ASP A 169 -2.68 -19.38 -1.23
C ASP A 169 -3.98 -19.68 -0.48
N VAL A 170 -4.73 -20.65 -1.02
CA VAL A 170 -5.90 -21.23 -0.35
C VAL A 170 -5.49 -22.43 0.49
N ASP A 171 -5.99 -22.48 1.73
CA ASP A 171 -5.89 -23.66 2.57
C ASP A 171 -6.83 -24.78 2.08
N LYS A 172 -6.77 -25.93 2.75
CA LYS A 172 -7.63 -27.10 2.46
C LYS A 172 -9.13 -26.81 2.62
N LEU A 173 -9.50 -25.71 3.27
CA LEU A 173 -10.88 -25.25 3.50
C LEU A 173 -11.27 -24.13 2.52
N ARG A 174 -10.46 -23.86 1.49
CA ARG A 174 -10.63 -22.77 0.52
C ARG A 174 -10.68 -21.39 1.15
N ARG A 175 -9.98 -21.20 2.27
CA ARG A 175 -9.78 -19.91 2.92
C ARG A 175 -8.36 -19.43 2.65
N ARG A 176 -8.13 -18.13 2.68
CA ARG A 176 -6.77 -17.60 2.63
C ARG A 176 -5.94 -18.19 3.77
N ALA A 177 -4.82 -18.84 3.45
CA ALA A 177 -4.08 -19.69 4.38
C ALA A 177 -3.60 -18.97 5.66
N ASN A 178 -3.40 -17.64 5.58
CA ASN A 178 -2.88 -16.82 6.68
C ASN A 178 -3.93 -15.95 7.39
N GLY A 179 -5.23 -16.19 7.18
CA GLY A 179 -6.30 -15.62 8.01
C GLY A 179 -6.59 -14.11 7.84
N LYS A 180 -5.95 -13.43 6.89
CA LYS A 180 -6.34 -12.06 6.47
C LYS A 180 -7.71 -12.10 5.78
N GLY A 181 -8.75 -11.71 6.52
CA GLY A 181 -10.11 -11.49 6.00
C GLY A 181 -10.88 -12.76 5.64
N GLN A 182 -11.97 -13.04 6.36
CA GLN A 182 -13.06 -13.78 5.75
C GLN A 182 -13.58 -12.95 4.58
N VAL A 183 -13.65 -13.55 3.39
CA VAL A 183 -14.29 -12.97 2.20
C VAL A 183 -15.75 -12.65 2.54
N ARG A 184 -16.00 -11.46 3.08
CA ARG A 184 -17.32 -10.87 3.25
C ARG A 184 -17.51 -9.85 2.14
N THR A 185 -17.90 -10.35 0.96
CA THR A 185 -19.03 -9.88 0.13
C THR A 185 -18.94 -10.47 -1.29
N GLY A 186 -19.93 -11.29 -1.65
CA GLY A 186 -20.70 -11.05 -2.86
C GLY A 186 -20.24 -11.60 -4.22
N CYS A 187 -19.15 -12.35 -4.32
CA CYS A 187 -18.86 -13.14 -5.51
C CYS A 187 -18.39 -14.53 -5.10
N ASP A 188 -19.08 -15.55 -5.60
CA ASP A 188 -18.78 -16.94 -5.32
C ASP A 188 -17.37 -17.26 -5.81
N CYS A 189 -16.49 -17.67 -4.90
CA CYS A 189 -15.12 -18.09 -5.20
C CYS A 189 -15.07 -19.38 -6.05
N SER A 190 -16.23 -19.93 -6.43
CA SER A 190 -16.39 -21.00 -7.42
C SER A 190 -16.34 -20.51 -8.87
N ALA A 191 -16.55 -19.21 -9.12
CA ALA A 191 -16.48 -18.64 -10.45
C ALA A 191 -15.01 -18.39 -10.82
N THR A 192 -14.43 -19.34 -11.56
CA THR A 192 -13.18 -19.12 -12.29
C THR A 192 -13.38 -17.95 -13.24
N TRP A 193 -12.55 -16.91 -13.08
CA TRP A 193 -12.40 -15.88 -14.09
C TRP A 193 -11.76 -16.46 -15.34
#